data_AF-A0A2K1P534-F1
#
_entry.id   AF-A0A2K1P534-F1
#
_cell.length_a   1.000
_cell.length_b   1.000
_cell.length_c   1.000
_cell.angle_alpha   90.00
_cell.angle_beta   90.00
_cell.angle_gamma   90.00
#
_symmetry.space_group_name_H-M   'P 1'
#
loop_
_entity.id
_entity.type
_entity.pdbx_description
1 polymer ?
#
loop_
_entity_poly.entity_id
_entity_poly.type
_entity_poly.pdbx_seq_one_letter_code
_entity_poly.pdbx_strand_id
1 'polypeptide(L)'
;MFKSIRGKLSLTIIIILVLFGVVVVFNIVSLISSNDGLSNYKDLSNDTSRISEIENNFFEAALAFKDYVINYDEQTQEIITQNINAVQSFFTDETTDSTLVQNIITKIGDYESGFNQIVQLNEEKNRLVNQDFKDISNELRQSITDFKTLAQENNVSTLVFYADSSLEIVDSIKELASVYFSSKSVGDKNSVMNAFDELESQIAILEQGLVSDELTEMFNKTKDVVEQFKDTFNQIVTAIESQEPIIGHMEQARVEILNLLEEQRNELKVQQDTLGPSLIEENNRAITLTAILTVVAFVVSIIMIIYLIRSITKPLLDFKNKINQFKEGDLTVNFESKSKDEIGQMANALSEMSKELRRSMGSIRQASDKVENASESLTRSSQESRKNSEELKNQMDKIQTSTEETAGNVEEVTSGVDEVAKAAQGVSQDAQRLSEEADE
;
A
#
# COMPACT_ATOMS: atom_id res chain seq x y z
N MET A 1 28.74 -2.24 29.70
CA MET A 1 27.48 -3.01 29.60
C MET A 1 26.75 -2.94 30.93
N PHE A 2 25.45 -2.67 30.86
CA PHE A 2 24.57 -2.17 31.94
C PHE A 2 24.74 -2.86 33.30
N LYS A 3 24.71 -2.04 34.36
CA LYS A 3 24.84 -2.47 35.77
C LYS A 3 23.51 -2.92 36.41
N SER A 4 22.41 -3.00 35.65
CA SER A 4 21.09 -3.38 36.18
C SER A 4 20.37 -4.40 35.29
N ILE A 5 19.60 -5.29 35.89
CA ILE A 5 18.71 -6.24 35.23
C ILE A 5 17.70 -5.51 34.35
N ARG A 6 17.11 -4.43 34.88
CA ARG A 6 16.18 -3.57 34.12
C ARG A 6 16.84 -3.01 32.86
N GLY A 7 18.10 -2.55 32.96
CA GLY A 7 18.85 -2.04 31.81
C GLY A 7 19.09 -3.11 30.75
N LYS A 8 19.46 -4.34 31.14
CA LYS A 8 19.61 -5.47 30.20
C LYS A 8 18.30 -5.81 29.51
N LEU A 9 17.19 -5.90 30.26
CA LEU A 9 15.87 -6.25 29.72
C LEU A 9 15.36 -5.18 28.73
N SER A 10 15.41 -3.90 29.13
CA SER A 10 15.00 -2.78 28.27
C SER A 10 15.82 -2.71 26.99
N LEU A 11 17.15 -2.91 27.08
CA LEU A 11 18.01 -2.93 25.90
C LEU A 11 17.62 -4.03 24.91
N THR A 12 17.39 -5.25 25.40
CA THR A 12 16.99 -6.37 24.55
C THR A 12 15.65 -6.10 23.87
N ILE A 13 14.65 -5.62 24.62
CA ILE A 13 13.33 -5.28 24.07
C ILE A 13 13.45 -4.18 23.01
N ILE A 14 14.19 -3.11 23.29
CA ILE A 14 14.40 -2.01 22.35
C ILE A 14 15.06 -2.51 21.06
N ILE A 15 16.10 -3.36 21.16
CA ILE A 15 16.79 -3.86 19.98
C ILE A 15 15.88 -4.74 19.12
N ILE A 16 15.08 -5.61 19.73
CA ILE A 16 14.10 -6.44 19.01
C ILE A 16 13.04 -5.55 18.36
N LEU A 17 12.47 -4.59 19.09
CA LEU A 17 11.46 -3.68 18.56
C LEU A 17 11.99 -2.81 17.42
N VAL A 18 13.22 -2.31 17.53
CA VAL A 18 13.84 -1.51 16.45
C VAL A 18 14.07 -2.37 15.21
N LEU A 19 14.57 -3.60 15.36
CA LEU A 19 14.79 -4.51 14.23
C LEU A 19 13.48 -4.85 13.52
N PHE A 20 12.44 -5.25 14.27
CA PHE A 20 11.13 -5.53 13.70
C PHE A 20 10.48 -4.27 13.12
N GLY A 21 10.65 -3.12 13.76
CA GLY A 21 10.16 -1.83 13.26
C GLY A 21 10.77 -1.47 11.91
N VAL A 22 12.08 -1.68 11.73
CA VAL A 22 12.75 -1.46 10.43
C VAL A 22 12.20 -2.39 9.35
N VAL A 23 11.99 -3.68 9.66
CA VAL A 23 11.39 -4.65 8.73
C VAL A 23 9.98 -4.21 8.32
N VAL A 24 9.15 -3.80 9.28
CA VAL A 24 7.77 -3.35 9.03
C VAL A 24 7.74 -2.07 8.19
N VAL A 25 8.56 -1.08 8.52
CA VAL A 25 8.64 0.18 7.75
C VAL A 25 9.10 -0.10 6.32
N PHE A 26 10.13 -0.93 6.13
CA PHE A 26 10.60 -1.32 4.81
C PHE A 26 9.50 -2.01 3.99
N ASN A 27 8.76 -2.93 4.62
CA ASN A 27 7.68 -3.65 3.96
C ASN A 27 6.53 -2.72 3.53
N ILE A 28 6.12 -1.78 4.39
CA ILE A 28 5.09 -0.78 4.06
C ILE A 28 5.54 0.09 2.88
N VAL A 29 6.76 0.64 2.93
CA VAL A 29 7.29 1.49 1.85
C VAL A 29 7.36 0.72 0.53
N SER A 30 7.82 -0.53 0.58
CA SER A 30 7.86 -1.39 -0.61
C SER A 30 6.46 -1.67 -1.17
N LEU A 31 5.46 -1.86 -0.31
CA LEU A 31 4.09 -2.15 -0.73
C LEU A 31 3.43 -0.92 -1.35
N ILE A 32 3.69 0.28 -0.82
CA ILE A 32 3.26 1.55 -1.42
C ILE A 32 3.90 1.71 -2.81
N SER A 33 5.23 1.56 -2.92
CA SER A 33 5.94 1.65 -4.20
C SER A 33 5.43 0.65 -5.23
N SER A 34 5.13 -0.59 -4.81
CA SER A 34 4.55 -1.60 -5.69
C SER A 34 3.13 -1.25 -6.12
N ASN A 35 2.33 -0.65 -5.24
CA ASN A 35 0.97 -0.22 -5.56
C ASN A 35 0.97 0.95 -6.54
N ASP A 36 1.84 1.95 -6.34
CA ASP A 36 1.99 3.09 -7.24
C ASP A 36 2.46 2.65 -8.62
N GLY A 37 3.45 1.74 -8.67
CA GLY A 37 3.90 1.13 -9.92
C GLY A 37 2.79 0.37 -10.66
N LEU A 38 1.98 -0.41 -9.94
CA LEU A 38 0.85 -1.14 -10.53
C LEU A 38 -0.26 -0.18 -10.99
N SER A 39 -0.49 0.93 -10.28
CA SER A 39 -1.41 1.99 -10.71
C SER A 39 -0.95 2.59 -12.03
N ASN A 40 0.32 3.00 -12.14
CA ASN A 40 0.88 3.55 -13.37
C ASN A 40 0.80 2.55 -14.54
N TYR A 41 1.07 1.27 -14.29
CA TYR A 41 0.92 0.22 -15.30
C TYR A 41 -0.54 0.07 -15.75
N LYS A 42 -1.48 0.13 -14.80
CA LYS A 42 -2.93 0.09 -15.10
C LYS A 42 -3.36 1.31 -15.92
N ASP A 43 -2.90 2.50 -15.57
CA ASP A 43 -3.23 3.73 -16.29
C ASP A 43 -2.72 3.65 -17.74
N LEU A 44 -1.49 3.21 -17.94
CA LEU A 44 -0.91 3.00 -19.26
C LEU A 44 -1.64 1.94 -20.11
N SER A 45 -2.11 0.87 -19.46
CA SER A 45 -2.97 -0.16 -20.06
C SER A 45 -4.33 0.42 -20.48
N ASN A 46 -4.94 1.25 -19.63
CA ASN A 46 -6.20 1.94 -19.96
C ASN A 46 -6.01 2.89 -21.13
N ASP A 47 -4.93 3.68 -21.15
CA ASP A 47 -4.63 4.61 -22.25
C ASP A 47 -4.41 3.88 -23.56
N THR A 48 -3.74 2.72 -23.54
CA THR A 48 -3.57 1.89 -24.73
C THR A 48 -4.88 1.33 -25.24
N SER A 49 -5.79 0.92 -24.34
CA SER A 49 -7.14 0.49 -24.70
C SER A 49 -7.93 1.63 -25.32
N ARG A 50 -7.88 2.83 -24.72
CA ARG A 50 -8.56 4.03 -25.23
C ARG A 50 -8.09 4.41 -26.62
N ILE A 51 -6.77 4.42 -26.87
CA ILE A 51 -6.23 4.68 -28.21
C ILE A 51 -6.70 3.63 -29.22
N SER A 52 -6.78 2.36 -28.81
CA SER A 52 -7.28 1.28 -29.68
C SER A 52 -8.77 1.44 -30.00
N GLU A 53 -9.58 1.90 -29.04
CA GLU A 53 -10.99 2.22 -29.26
C GLU A 53 -11.17 3.44 -30.17
N ILE A 54 -10.35 4.49 -30.01
CA ILE A 54 -10.33 5.65 -30.91
C ILE A 54 -9.97 5.21 -32.33
N GLU A 55 -8.91 4.43 -32.50
CA GLU A 55 -8.47 3.89 -33.79
C GLU A 55 -9.58 3.07 -34.47
N ASN A 56 -10.26 2.19 -33.71
CA ASN A 56 -11.34 1.38 -34.25
C ASN A 56 -12.54 2.22 -34.68
N ASN A 57 -13.03 3.12 -33.83
CA ASN A 57 -14.16 4.00 -34.18
C ASN A 57 -13.82 4.89 -35.38
N PHE A 58 -12.61 5.48 -35.41
CA PHE A 58 -12.18 6.29 -36.54
C PHE A 58 -12.05 5.46 -37.83
N PHE A 59 -11.53 4.23 -37.73
CA PHE A 59 -11.45 3.32 -38.87
C PHE A 59 -12.84 2.97 -39.42
N GLU A 60 -13.81 2.65 -38.56
CA GLU A 60 -15.20 2.39 -38.95
C GLU A 60 -15.84 3.63 -39.59
N ALA A 61 -15.62 4.83 -39.04
CA ALA A 61 -16.07 6.09 -39.65
C ALA A 61 -15.47 6.28 -41.05
N ALA A 62 -14.18 6.01 -41.21
CA ALA A 62 -13.50 6.19 -42.48
C ALA A 62 -13.90 5.14 -43.52
N LEU A 63 -14.18 3.91 -43.09
CA LEU A 63 -14.73 2.86 -43.94
C LEU A 63 -16.14 3.22 -44.40
N ALA A 64 -16.99 3.68 -43.48
CA ALA A 64 -18.33 4.17 -43.79
C ALA A 64 -18.27 5.38 -44.74
N PHE A 65 -17.31 6.30 -44.57
CA PHE A 65 -17.13 7.42 -45.50
C PHE A 65 -16.87 6.96 -46.93
N LYS A 66 -16.07 5.92 -47.12
CA LYS A 66 -15.83 5.33 -48.45
C LYS A 66 -17.11 4.80 -49.09
N ASP A 67 -18.00 4.22 -48.31
CA ASP A 67 -19.30 3.74 -48.81
C ASP A 67 -20.28 4.91 -49.04
N TYR A 68 -20.24 5.93 -48.19
CA TYR A 68 -21.05 7.13 -48.30
C TYR A 68 -20.77 7.91 -49.59
N VAL A 69 -19.50 8.09 -49.99
CA VAL A 69 -19.19 8.83 -51.23
C VAL A 69 -19.66 8.12 -52.51
N ILE A 70 -20.02 6.83 -52.41
CA ILE A 70 -20.60 6.04 -53.50
C ILE A 70 -22.12 6.22 -53.52
N ASN A 71 -22.79 6.05 -52.38
CA ASN A 71 -24.26 5.92 -52.33
C ASN A 71 -25.00 7.16 -51.77
N TYR A 72 -24.32 7.97 -50.95
CA TYR A 72 -24.85 9.12 -50.23
C TYR A 72 -26.09 8.80 -49.39
N ASP A 73 -26.13 7.62 -48.76
CA ASP A 73 -27.26 7.20 -47.94
C ASP A 73 -27.17 7.75 -46.50
N GLU A 74 -28.34 8.04 -45.93
CA GLU A 74 -28.51 8.63 -44.61
C GLU A 74 -28.03 7.69 -43.49
N GLN A 75 -28.16 6.38 -43.68
CA GLN A 75 -27.72 5.38 -42.70
C GLN A 75 -26.20 5.41 -42.51
N THR A 76 -25.44 5.45 -43.61
CA THR A 76 -23.99 5.55 -43.57
C THR A 76 -23.53 6.89 -43.01
N GLN A 77 -24.25 7.99 -43.31
CA GLN A 77 -24.01 9.30 -42.70
C GLN A 77 -24.16 9.25 -41.17
N GLU A 78 -25.16 8.55 -40.66
CA GLU A 78 -25.37 8.37 -39.22
C GLU A 78 -24.22 7.57 -38.58
N ILE A 79 -23.77 6.49 -39.23
CA ILE A 79 -22.63 5.67 -38.75
C ILE A 79 -21.35 6.51 -38.63
N ILE A 80 -21.04 7.33 -39.64
CA ILE A 80 -19.86 8.22 -39.62
C ILE A 80 -19.98 9.17 -38.43
N THR A 81 -21.13 9.83 -38.28
CA THR A 81 -21.39 10.81 -37.22
C THR A 81 -21.29 10.18 -35.83
N GLN A 82 -21.87 8.99 -35.63
CA GLN A 82 -21.81 8.28 -34.35
C GLN A 82 -20.37 7.91 -33.96
N ASN A 83 -19.59 7.39 -34.91
CA ASN A 83 -18.21 6.99 -34.65
C ASN A 83 -17.28 8.20 -34.42
N ILE A 84 -17.44 9.30 -35.16
CA ILE A 84 -16.68 10.53 -34.93
C ILE A 84 -17.02 11.15 -33.57
N ASN A 85 -18.29 11.18 -33.18
CA ASN A 85 -18.71 11.62 -31.85
C ASN A 85 -18.14 10.74 -30.73
N ALA A 86 -18.13 9.41 -30.93
CA ALA A 86 -17.50 8.49 -30.00
C ALA A 86 -16.02 8.82 -29.83
N VAL A 87 -15.28 9.04 -30.92
CA VAL A 87 -13.88 9.47 -30.90
C VAL A 87 -13.71 10.79 -30.13
N GLN A 88 -14.53 11.80 -30.40
CA GLN A 88 -14.45 13.11 -29.73
C GLN A 88 -14.73 13.03 -28.22
N SER A 89 -15.64 12.15 -27.79
CA SER A 89 -15.98 11.97 -26.37
C SER A 89 -14.79 11.46 -25.52
N PHE A 90 -13.80 10.80 -26.13
CA PHE A 90 -12.60 10.38 -25.41
C PHE A 90 -11.68 11.55 -25.02
N PHE A 91 -11.85 12.71 -25.64
CA PHE A 91 -11.00 13.89 -25.46
C PHE A 91 -11.66 14.99 -24.61
N THR A 92 -12.94 14.86 -24.22
CA THR A 92 -13.67 15.89 -23.46
C THR A 92 -13.36 15.93 -21.97
N ASP A 93 -12.87 14.82 -21.39
CA ASP A 93 -12.73 14.67 -19.93
C ASP A 93 -11.31 14.86 -19.37
N GLU A 94 -10.29 15.04 -20.23
CA GLU A 94 -8.90 15.12 -19.77
C GLU A 94 -8.14 16.31 -20.36
N THR A 95 -7.39 16.99 -19.49
CA THR A 95 -6.30 17.91 -19.87
C THR A 95 -5.25 17.12 -20.66
N THR A 96 -5.46 16.99 -21.96
CA THR A 96 -4.57 16.28 -22.86
C THR A 96 -3.41 17.19 -23.24
N ASP A 97 -2.43 17.30 -22.33
CA ASP A 97 -1.23 18.14 -22.49
C ASP A 97 -0.23 17.57 -23.51
N SER A 98 -0.45 16.36 -24.02
CA SER A 98 0.38 15.80 -25.09
C SER A 98 0.11 16.54 -26.40
N THR A 99 1.16 17.17 -26.94
CA THR A 99 1.16 17.79 -28.27
C THR A 99 0.72 16.83 -29.37
N LEU A 100 1.01 15.53 -29.22
CA LEU A 100 0.61 14.49 -30.17
C LEU A 100 -0.91 14.26 -30.13
N VAL A 101 -1.50 14.20 -28.93
CA VAL A 101 -2.95 14.02 -28.78
C VAL A 101 -3.72 15.25 -29.28
N GLN A 102 -3.23 16.47 -29.03
CA GLN A 102 -3.82 17.68 -29.59
C GLN A 102 -3.77 17.70 -31.12
N ASN A 103 -2.70 17.19 -31.72
CA ASN A 103 -2.60 17.04 -33.17
C ASN A 103 -3.65 16.04 -33.71
N ILE A 104 -3.82 14.89 -33.05
CA ILE A 104 -4.84 13.89 -33.38
C ILE A 104 -6.25 14.51 -33.32
N ILE A 105 -6.58 15.22 -32.24
CA ILE A 105 -7.88 15.91 -32.07
C ILE A 105 -8.11 16.90 -33.22
N THR A 106 -7.12 17.73 -33.51
CA THR A 106 -7.21 18.75 -34.59
C THR A 106 -7.48 18.08 -35.94
N LYS A 107 -6.72 17.02 -36.26
CA LYS A 107 -6.86 16.28 -37.52
C LYS A 107 -8.22 15.60 -37.66
N ILE A 108 -8.76 15.04 -36.58
CA ILE A 108 -10.10 14.44 -36.58
C ILE A 108 -11.17 15.52 -36.76
N GLY A 109 -11.00 16.70 -36.16
CA GLY A 109 -11.88 17.85 -36.39
C GLY A 109 -11.85 18.33 -37.84
N ASP A 110 -10.67 18.40 -38.46
CA ASP A 110 -10.53 18.71 -39.90
C ASP A 110 -11.22 17.65 -40.78
N TYR A 111 -11.10 16.37 -40.43
CA TYR A 111 -11.76 15.27 -41.11
C TYR A 111 -13.29 15.37 -41.04
N GLU A 112 -13.84 15.65 -39.85
CA GLU A 112 -15.27 15.88 -39.64
C GLU A 112 -15.77 17.10 -40.44
N SER A 113 -15.00 18.19 -40.44
CA SER A 113 -15.34 19.38 -41.24
C SER A 113 -15.39 19.05 -42.74
N GLY A 114 -14.44 18.26 -43.24
CA GLY A 114 -14.46 17.79 -44.63
C GLY A 114 -15.69 16.94 -44.94
N PHE A 115 -16.04 16.02 -44.05
CA PHE A 115 -17.25 15.21 -44.17
C PHE A 115 -18.52 16.07 -44.25
N ASN A 116 -18.67 17.03 -43.34
CA ASN A 116 -19.82 17.93 -43.32
C ASN A 116 -19.93 18.78 -44.61
N GLN A 117 -18.79 19.18 -45.20
CA GLN A 117 -18.78 19.86 -46.50
C GLN A 117 -19.26 18.95 -47.63
N ILE A 118 -18.86 17.67 -47.64
CA ILE A 118 -19.36 16.69 -48.63
C ILE A 118 -20.87 16.49 -48.51
N VAL A 119 -21.39 16.38 -47.27
CA VAL A 119 -22.83 16.28 -47.00
C VAL A 119 -23.57 17.48 -47.59
N GLN A 120 -23.11 18.71 -47.28
CA GLN A 120 -23.71 19.94 -47.80
C GLN A 120 -23.67 20.03 -49.32
N LEU A 121 -22.53 19.74 -49.94
CA LEU A 121 -22.39 19.73 -51.41
C LEU A 121 -23.31 18.69 -52.06
N ASN A 122 -23.51 17.54 -51.40
CA ASN A 122 -24.41 16.51 -51.89
C ASN A 122 -25.88 16.92 -51.78
N GLU A 123 -26.29 17.55 -50.67
CA GLU A 123 -27.63 18.13 -50.53
C GLU A 123 -27.90 19.19 -51.58
N GLU A 124 -26.93 20.10 -51.81
CA GLU A 124 -27.00 21.13 -52.85
C GLU A 124 -27.12 20.52 -54.24
N LYS A 125 -26.25 19.56 -54.58
CA LYS A 125 -26.30 18.80 -55.84
C LYS A 125 -27.67 18.13 -56.02
N ASN A 126 -28.19 17.47 -54.99
CA ASN A 126 -29.48 16.78 -55.07
C ASN A 126 -30.64 17.74 -55.31
N ARG A 127 -30.63 18.93 -54.68
CA ARG A 127 -31.60 19.99 -54.93
C ARG A 127 -31.49 20.49 -56.38
N LEU A 128 -30.28 20.83 -56.83
CA LEU A 128 -30.04 21.32 -58.18
C LEU A 128 -30.46 20.31 -59.25
N VAL A 129 -30.13 19.02 -59.08
CA VAL A 129 -30.44 17.96 -60.07
C VAL A 129 -31.94 17.63 -60.09
N ASN A 130 -32.54 17.39 -58.91
CA ASN A 130 -33.90 16.82 -58.85
C ASN A 130 -35.01 17.87 -58.90
N GLN A 131 -34.68 19.12 -58.60
CA GLN A 131 -35.62 20.24 -58.59
C GLN A 131 -35.24 21.28 -59.65
N ASP A 132 -34.21 22.09 -59.43
CA ASP A 132 -33.93 23.27 -60.25
C ASP A 132 -33.68 22.95 -61.74
N PHE A 133 -32.80 21.99 -62.03
CA PHE A 133 -32.47 21.58 -63.40
C PHE A 133 -33.69 20.99 -64.11
N LYS A 134 -34.53 20.24 -63.39
CA LYS A 134 -35.76 19.65 -63.93
C LYS A 134 -36.81 20.73 -64.21
N ASP A 135 -36.99 21.67 -63.28
CA ASP A 135 -37.97 22.75 -63.39
C ASP A 135 -37.58 23.72 -64.51
N ILE A 136 -36.33 24.17 -64.55
CA ILE A 136 -35.81 25.06 -65.60
C ILE A 136 -35.81 24.35 -66.96
N SER A 137 -35.49 23.06 -67.03
CA SER A 137 -35.61 22.29 -68.27
C SER A 137 -37.05 22.26 -68.80
N ASN A 138 -38.04 22.11 -67.91
CA ASN A 138 -39.45 22.12 -68.30
C ASN A 138 -39.91 23.54 -68.70
N GLU A 139 -39.46 24.56 -67.98
CA GLU A 139 -39.71 25.96 -68.31
C GLU A 139 -39.13 26.32 -69.69
N LEU A 140 -37.90 25.91 -69.98
CA LEU A 140 -37.25 26.11 -71.27
C LEU A 140 -38.05 25.45 -72.39
N ARG A 141 -38.45 24.20 -72.19
CA ARG A 141 -39.27 23.45 -73.15
C ARG A 141 -40.59 24.17 -73.42
N GLN A 142 -41.23 24.70 -72.37
CA GLN A 142 -42.46 25.48 -72.51
C GLN A 142 -42.21 26.79 -73.25
N SER A 143 -41.16 27.53 -72.91
CA SER A 143 -40.79 28.80 -73.57
C SER A 143 -40.52 28.61 -75.06
N ILE A 144 -39.78 27.57 -75.46
CA ILE A 144 -39.54 27.24 -76.87
C ILE A 144 -40.84 26.83 -77.56
N THR A 145 -41.74 26.11 -76.87
CA THR A 145 -43.05 25.73 -77.42
C THR A 145 -43.94 26.95 -77.65
N ASP A 146 -43.98 27.88 -76.69
CA ASP A 146 -44.74 29.13 -76.80
C ASP A 146 -44.19 30.00 -77.94
N PHE A 147 -42.86 30.12 -78.05
CA PHE A 147 -42.19 30.77 -79.17
C PHE A 147 -42.56 30.13 -80.51
N LYS A 148 -42.54 28.79 -80.59
CA LYS A 148 -42.93 28.02 -81.77
C LYS A 148 -44.37 28.32 -82.17
N THR A 149 -45.31 28.30 -81.23
CA THR A 149 -46.73 28.60 -81.51
C THR A 149 -46.90 30.03 -82.03
N LEU A 150 -46.23 31.01 -81.42
CA LEU A 150 -46.29 32.40 -81.88
C LEU A 150 -45.67 32.56 -83.29
N ALA A 151 -44.59 31.85 -83.58
CA ALA A 151 -43.99 31.82 -84.92
C ALA A 151 -44.92 31.20 -85.97
N GLN A 152 -45.70 30.17 -85.60
CA GLN A 152 -46.73 29.58 -86.46
C GLN A 152 -47.86 30.59 -86.75
N GLU A 153 -48.35 31.31 -85.74
CA GLU A 153 -49.37 32.34 -85.89
C GLU A 153 -48.91 33.50 -86.80
N ASN A 154 -47.63 33.84 -86.72
CA ASN A 154 -46.98 34.83 -87.59
C ASN A 154 -46.56 34.28 -88.98
N ASN A 155 -46.90 33.02 -89.30
CA ASN A 155 -46.58 32.34 -90.56
C ASN A 155 -45.09 32.25 -90.90
N VAL A 156 -44.21 32.18 -89.89
CA VAL A 156 -42.75 32.10 -90.09
C VAL A 156 -42.26 30.65 -89.95
N SER A 157 -42.47 29.84 -90.99
CA SER A 157 -42.18 28.39 -90.94
C SER A 157 -40.73 28.03 -90.65
N THR A 158 -39.77 28.91 -91.00
CA THR A 158 -38.35 28.70 -90.69
C THR A 158 -38.09 28.73 -89.18
N LEU A 159 -38.69 29.67 -88.44
CA LEU A 159 -38.57 29.74 -86.98
C LEU A 159 -39.19 28.52 -86.30
N VAL A 160 -40.28 27.98 -86.84
CA VAL A 160 -40.92 26.75 -86.35
C VAL A 160 -39.96 25.56 -86.43
N PHE A 161 -39.27 25.40 -87.57
CA PHE A 161 -38.30 24.34 -87.77
C PHE A 161 -37.14 24.42 -86.76
N TYR A 162 -36.55 25.61 -86.59
CA TYR A 162 -35.46 25.80 -85.63
C TYR A 162 -35.90 25.66 -84.17
N ALA A 163 -37.14 26.03 -83.85
CA ALA A 163 -37.71 25.78 -82.52
C ALA A 163 -37.90 24.27 -82.26
N ASP A 164 -38.34 23.50 -83.26
CA ASP A 164 -38.41 22.03 -83.16
C ASP A 164 -37.03 21.40 -82.95
N SER A 165 -36.02 21.81 -83.71
CA SER A 165 -34.64 21.35 -83.48
C SER A 165 -34.11 21.74 -82.10
N SER A 166 -34.46 22.93 -81.59
CA SER A 166 -34.07 23.37 -80.25
C SER A 166 -34.69 22.48 -79.16
N LEU A 167 -35.94 22.04 -79.34
CA LEU A 167 -36.59 21.10 -78.41
C LEU A 167 -35.88 19.74 -78.39
N GLU A 168 -35.47 19.22 -79.56
CA GLU A 168 -34.70 17.96 -79.65
C GLU A 168 -33.35 18.06 -78.92
N ILE A 169 -32.66 19.19 -79.05
CA ILE A 169 -31.39 19.43 -78.34
C ILE A 169 -31.62 19.53 -76.83
N VAL A 170 -32.68 20.20 -76.37
CA VAL A 170 -33.03 20.25 -74.94
C VAL A 170 -33.25 18.85 -74.37
N ASP A 171 -33.95 17.98 -75.08
CA ASP A 171 -34.15 16.59 -74.65
C ASP A 171 -32.82 15.81 -74.62
N SER A 172 -31.93 16.03 -75.59
CA SER A 172 -30.58 15.45 -75.60
C SER A 172 -29.71 15.94 -74.44
N ILE A 173 -29.76 17.24 -74.11
CA ILE A 173 -29.05 17.81 -72.96
C ILE A 173 -29.49 17.10 -71.67
N LYS A 174 -30.78 16.86 -71.48
CA LYS A 174 -31.29 16.15 -70.28
C LYS A 174 -30.77 14.73 -70.19
N GLU A 175 -30.75 14.00 -71.29
CA GLU A 175 -30.25 12.62 -71.34
C GLU A 175 -28.75 12.57 -71.03
N LEU A 176 -27.96 13.39 -71.70
CA LEU A 176 -26.52 13.49 -71.48
C LEU A 176 -26.20 13.96 -70.05
N ALA A 177 -26.96 14.93 -69.53
CA ALA A 177 -26.80 15.42 -68.16
C ALA A 177 -27.09 14.32 -67.14
N SER A 178 -28.14 13.52 -67.35
CA SER A 178 -28.44 12.36 -66.49
C SER A 178 -27.30 11.34 -66.49
N VAL A 179 -26.64 11.11 -67.63
CA VAL A 179 -25.46 10.24 -67.71
C VAL A 179 -24.30 10.84 -66.92
N TYR A 180 -24.02 12.14 -67.13
CA TYR A 180 -22.96 12.85 -66.40
C TYR A 180 -23.18 12.84 -64.88
N PHE A 181 -24.41 13.06 -64.40
CA PHE A 181 -24.71 13.06 -62.96
C PHE A 181 -24.40 11.72 -62.29
N SER A 182 -24.48 10.62 -63.04
CA SER A 182 -24.11 9.28 -62.57
C SER A 182 -22.63 8.98 -62.74
N SER A 183 -22.04 9.30 -63.89
CA SER A 183 -20.67 8.92 -64.23
C SER A 183 -19.62 9.85 -63.63
N LYS A 184 -19.98 11.13 -63.46
CA LYS A 184 -19.11 12.25 -63.05
C LYS A 184 -17.88 12.43 -63.95
N SER A 185 -17.90 11.87 -65.16
CA SER A 185 -16.74 11.85 -66.04
C SER A 185 -16.58 13.18 -66.79
N VAL A 186 -15.33 13.60 -67.00
CA VAL A 186 -15.02 14.79 -67.81
C VAL A 186 -15.52 14.66 -69.25
N GLY A 187 -15.54 13.44 -69.80
CA GLY A 187 -16.05 13.16 -71.15
C GLY A 187 -17.56 13.40 -71.26
N ASP A 188 -18.32 12.94 -70.26
CA ASP A 188 -19.77 13.14 -70.24
C ASP A 188 -20.10 14.61 -69.99
N LYS A 189 -19.37 15.28 -69.09
CA LYS A 189 -19.48 16.74 -68.91
C LYS A 189 -19.32 17.49 -70.23
N ASN A 190 -18.26 17.18 -70.98
CA ASN A 190 -17.98 17.83 -72.25
C ASN A 190 -19.08 17.54 -73.29
N SER A 191 -19.69 16.36 -73.23
CA SER A 191 -20.81 16.01 -74.12
C SER A 191 -22.03 16.90 -73.84
N VAL A 192 -22.35 17.14 -72.57
CA VAL A 192 -23.44 18.07 -72.20
C VAL A 192 -23.09 19.51 -72.61
N MET A 193 -21.87 19.97 -72.34
CA MET A 193 -21.40 21.30 -72.72
C MET A 193 -21.52 21.56 -74.22
N ASN A 194 -21.10 20.60 -75.05
CA ASN A 194 -21.23 20.70 -76.50
C ASN A 194 -22.70 20.80 -76.94
N ALA A 195 -23.61 20.08 -76.29
CA ALA A 195 -25.04 20.16 -76.58
C ALA A 195 -25.64 21.53 -76.18
N PHE A 196 -25.17 22.11 -75.07
CA PHE A 196 -25.51 23.50 -74.71
C PHE A 196 -25.00 24.51 -75.76
N ASP A 197 -23.76 24.36 -76.23
CA ASP A 197 -23.20 25.23 -77.26
C ASP A 197 -23.94 25.09 -78.61
N GLU A 198 -24.40 23.87 -78.94
CA GLU A 198 -25.28 23.63 -80.09
C GLU A 198 -26.64 24.31 -79.92
N LEU A 199 -27.27 24.20 -78.74
CA LEU A 199 -28.52 24.89 -78.43
C LEU A 199 -28.38 26.42 -78.54
N GLU A 200 -27.34 27.00 -77.95
CA GLU A 200 -27.06 28.44 -78.05
C GLU A 200 -26.89 28.88 -79.50
N SER A 201 -26.20 28.08 -80.31
CA SER A 201 -26.04 28.34 -81.75
C SER A 201 -27.38 28.29 -82.50
N GLN A 202 -28.26 27.34 -82.18
CA GLN A 202 -29.61 27.27 -82.78
C GLN A 202 -30.49 28.45 -82.37
N ILE A 203 -30.45 28.84 -81.08
CA ILE A 203 -31.19 30.00 -80.58
C ILE A 203 -30.69 31.28 -81.25
N ALA A 204 -29.39 31.45 -81.46
CA ALA A 204 -28.85 32.61 -82.20
C ALA A 204 -29.36 32.71 -83.65
N ILE A 205 -29.70 31.58 -84.30
CA ILE A 205 -30.31 31.59 -85.63
C ILE A 205 -31.76 32.09 -85.59
N LEU A 206 -32.51 31.78 -84.52
CA LEU A 206 -33.89 32.28 -84.34
C LEU A 206 -33.94 33.81 -84.32
N GLU A 207 -32.93 34.46 -83.74
CA GLU A 207 -32.82 35.93 -83.68
C GLU A 207 -32.86 36.58 -85.08
N GLN A 208 -32.28 35.92 -86.09
CA GLN A 208 -32.21 36.44 -87.46
C GLN A 208 -33.55 36.38 -88.20
N GLY A 209 -34.51 35.61 -87.70
CA GLY A 209 -35.82 35.40 -88.33
C GLY A 209 -36.97 36.15 -87.67
N LEU A 210 -36.70 36.99 -86.66
CA LEU A 210 -37.72 37.72 -85.91
C LEU A 210 -38.36 38.81 -86.80
N VAL A 211 -39.70 38.84 -86.83
CA VAL A 211 -40.48 39.74 -87.70
C VAL A 211 -41.47 40.63 -86.93
N SER A 212 -41.61 40.44 -85.61
CA SER A 212 -42.52 41.21 -84.76
C SER A 212 -41.91 41.48 -83.38
N ASP A 213 -42.41 42.52 -82.72
CA ASP A 213 -42.00 42.88 -81.36
C ASP A 213 -42.37 41.77 -80.36
N GLU A 214 -43.54 41.13 -80.53
CA GLU A 214 -44.00 40.00 -79.72
C GLU A 214 -43.06 38.78 -79.83
N LEU A 215 -42.59 38.46 -81.05
CA LEU A 215 -41.61 37.40 -81.25
C LEU A 215 -40.26 37.75 -80.62
N THR A 216 -39.87 39.03 -80.66
CA THR A 216 -38.62 39.52 -80.07
C THR A 216 -38.66 39.43 -78.54
N GLU A 217 -39.78 39.79 -77.92
CA GLU A 217 -39.97 39.65 -76.47
C GLU A 217 -39.92 38.18 -76.05
N MET A 218 -40.64 37.29 -76.76
CA MET A 218 -40.64 35.86 -76.47
C MET A 218 -39.27 35.20 -76.70
N PHE A 219 -38.54 35.65 -77.72
CA PHE A 219 -37.17 35.23 -77.99
C PHE A 219 -36.24 35.58 -76.82
N ASN A 220 -36.26 36.83 -76.36
CA ASN A 220 -35.43 37.27 -75.25
C ASN A 220 -35.74 36.47 -73.97
N LYS A 221 -37.03 36.24 -73.68
CA LYS A 221 -37.43 35.37 -72.56
C LYS A 221 -36.87 33.95 -72.72
N THR A 222 -36.97 33.37 -73.91
CA THR A 222 -36.44 32.01 -74.17
C THR A 222 -34.92 31.98 -74.00
N LYS A 223 -34.21 32.99 -74.49
CA LYS A 223 -32.77 33.14 -74.33
C LYS A 223 -32.36 33.23 -72.85
N ASP A 224 -33.07 34.02 -72.05
CA ASP A 224 -32.81 34.14 -70.62
C ASP A 224 -32.95 32.78 -69.91
N VAL A 225 -33.95 31.97 -70.30
CA VAL A 225 -34.16 30.63 -69.72
C VAL A 225 -33.07 29.65 -70.18
N VAL A 226 -32.54 29.77 -71.41
CA VAL A 226 -31.37 28.98 -71.88
C VAL A 226 -30.14 29.29 -71.02
N GLU A 227 -29.88 30.57 -70.75
CA GLU A 227 -28.77 31.00 -69.89
C GLU A 227 -28.92 30.43 -68.47
N GLN A 228 -30.12 30.50 -67.88
CA GLN A 228 -30.41 29.91 -66.57
C GLN A 228 -30.25 28.39 -66.56
N PHE A 229 -30.62 27.71 -67.64
CA PHE A 229 -30.49 26.26 -67.76
C PHE A 229 -29.02 25.82 -67.78
N LYS A 230 -28.19 26.52 -68.55
CA LYS A 230 -26.73 26.29 -68.60
C LYS A 230 -26.07 26.65 -67.28
N ASP A 231 -26.45 27.75 -66.65
CA ASP A 231 -25.92 28.14 -65.33
C ASP A 231 -26.25 27.10 -64.26
N THR A 232 -27.48 26.61 -64.21
CA THR A 232 -27.89 25.54 -63.28
C THR A 232 -27.06 24.28 -63.49
N PHE A 233 -26.80 23.89 -64.74
CA PHE A 233 -25.90 22.77 -65.03
C PHE A 233 -24.47 23.05 -64.54
N ASN A 234 -23.94 24.25 -64.75
CA ASN A 234 -22.60 24.63 -64.28
C ASN A 234 -22.50 24.63 -62.74
N GLN A 235 -23.56 25.01 -62.03
CA GLN A 235 -23.64 24.89 -60.57
C GLN A 235 -23.57 23.42 -60.14
N ILE A 236 -24.27 22.52 -60.83
CA ILE A 236 -24.20 21.07 -60.56
C ILE A 236 -22.78 20.53 -60.81
N VAL A 237 -22.16 20.91 -61.93
CA VAL A 237 -20.76 20.56 -62.24
C VAL A 237 -19.85 21.02 -61.11
N THR A 238 -20.01 22.27 -60.66
CA THR A 238 -19.19 22.85 -59.58
C THR A 238 -19.38 22.07 -58.28
N ALA A 239 -20.61 21.71 -57.92
CA ALA A 239 -20.89 20.92 -56.72
C ALA A 239 -20.26 19.52 -56.80
N ILE A 240 -20.30 18.85 -57.96
CA ILE A 240 -19.68 17.54 -58.18
C ILE A 240 -18.14 17.64 -58.13
N GLU A 241 -17.55 18.57 -58.89
CA GLU A 241 -16.09 18.69 -59.00
C GLU A 241 -15.44 19.20 -57.72
N SER A 242 -16.17 19.93 -56.87
CA SER A 242 -15.68 20.38 -55.55
C SER A 242 -15.57 19.25 -54.53
N GLN A 243 -16.29 18.13 -54.72
CA GLN A 243 -16.22 16.99 -53.80
C GLN A 243 -14.88 16.24 -53.89
N GLU A 244 -14.36 16.02 -55.09
CA GLU A 244 -13.12 15.26 -55.34
C GLU A 244 -11.89 15.75 -54.54
N PRO A 245 -11.53 17.05 -54.54
CA PRO A 245 -10.39 17.51 -53.75
C PRO A 245 -10.61 17.34 -52.23
N ILE A 246 -11.86 17.48 -51.76
CA ILE A 246 -12.20 17.28 -50.34
C ILE A 246 -12.05 15.79 -49.98
N ILE A 247 -12.59 14.88 -50.80
CA ILE A 247 -12.41 13.42 -50.62
C ILE A 247 -10.92 13.06 -50.62
N GLY A 248 -10.13 13.64 -51.53
CA GLY A 248 -8.68 13.43 -51.58
C GLY A 248 -7.95 13.90 -50.32
N HIS A 249 -8.29 15.08 -49.79
CA HIS A 249 -7.74 15.55 -48.51
C HIS A 249 -8.18 14.68 -47.33
N MET A 250 -9.43 14.22 -47.32
CA MET A 250 -9.93 13.31 -46.28
C MET A 250 -9.22 11.97 -46.31
N GLU A 251 -8.91 11.41 -47.48
CA GLU A 251 -8.11 10.18 -47.58
C GLU A 251 -6.68 10.36 -47.07
N GLN A 252 -6.07 11.52 -47.34
CA GLN A 252 -4.76 11.86 -46.77
C GLN A 252 -4.84 11.98 -45.24
N ALA A 253 -5.83 12.72 -44.74
CA ALA A 253 -6.07 12.89 -43.31
C ALA A 253 -6.35 11.55 -42.62
N ARG A 254 -7.09 10.63 -43.25
CA ARG A 254 -7.32 9.27 -42.75
C ARG A 254 -6.01 8.54 -42.50
N VAL A 255 -5.10 8.56 -43.48
CA VAL A 255 -3.79 7.91 -43.35
C VAL A 255 -2.94 8.57 -42.26
N GLU A 256 -2.91 9.90 -42.20
CA GLU A 256 -2.19 10.63 -41.16
C GLU A 256 -2.73 10.31 -39.76
N ILE A 257 -4.05 10.36 -39.54
CA ILE A 257 -4.69 10.07 -38.25
C ILE A 257 -4.39 8.65 -37.80
N LEU A 258 -4.54 7.65 -38.68
CA LEU A 258 -4.25 6.25 -38.35
C LEU A 258 -2.77 6.05 -38.00
N ASN A 259 -1.85 6.69 -38.71
CA ASN A 259 -0.42 6.63 -38.38
C ASN A 259 -0.11 7.26 -37.03
N LEU A 260 -0.71 8.42 -36.70
CA LEU A 260 -0.51 9.09 -35.42
C LEU A 260 -1.08 8.26 -34.26
N LEU A 261 -2.25 7.63 -34.45
CA LEU A 261 -2.84 6.73 -33.47
C LEU A 261 -1.98 5.48 -33.27
N GLU A 262 -1.46 4.89 -34.35
CA GLU A 262 -0.54 3.76 -34.28
C GLU A 262 0.78 4.14 -33.58
N GLU A 263 1.35 5.31 -33.88
CA GLU A 263 2.55 5.82 -33.22
C GLU A 263 2.33 5.99 -31.71
N GLN A 264 1.23 6.66 -31.32
CA GLN A 264 0.87 6.86 -29.92
C GLN A 264 0.65 5.51 -29.21
N ARG A 265 -0.05 4.56 -29.84
CA ARG A 265 -0.28 3.21 -29.29
C ARG A 265 1.03 2.46 -29.08
N ASN A 266 1.93 2.53 -30.06
CA ASN A 266 3.24 1.87 -29.99
C ASN A 266 4.11 2.48 -28.89
N GLU A 267 4.08 3.80 -28.70
CA GLU A 267 4.79 4.45 -27.60
C GLU A 267 4.29 3.97 -26.24
N LEU A 268 2.97 3.97 -26.02
CA LEU A 268 2.36 3.50 -24.76
C LEU A 268 2.66 2.02 -24.51
N LYS A 269 2.70 1.21 -25.57
CA LYS A 269 3.05 -0.21 -25.49
C LYS A 269 4.51 -0.42 -25.12
N VAL A 270 5.44 0.35 -25.69
CA VAL A 270 6.87 0.29 -25.31
C VAL A 270 7.05 0.67 -23.85
N GLN A 271 6.32 1.69 -23.36
CA GLN A 271 6.32 2.03 -21.94
C GLN A 271 5.77 0.88 -21.07
N GLN A 272 4.75 0.14 -21.52
CA GLN A 272 4.20 -1.02 -20.81
C GLN A 272 5.18 -2.19 -20.77
N ASP A 273 5.76 -2.51 -21.93
CA ASP A 273 6.69 -3.62 -22.10
C ASP A 273 8.00 -3.40 -21.32
N THR A 274 8.32 -2.15 -20.99
CA THR A 274 9.46 -1.80 -20.12
C THR A 274 9.06 -1.73 -18.65
N LEU A 275 7.93 -1.10 -18.32
CA LEU A 275 7.47 -0.93 -16.95
C LEU A 275 7.08 -2.26 -16.30
N GLY A 276 6.31 -3.11 -16.99
CA GLY A 276 5.83 -4.40 -16.45
C GLY A 276 6.95 -5.29 -15.89
N PRO A 277 7.99 -5.62 -16.70
CA PRO A 277 9.15 -6.39 -16.21
C PRO A 277 9.92 -5.68 -15.10
N SER A 278 10.08 -4.35 -15.17
CA SER A 278 10.79 -3.59 -14.13
C SER A 278 10.09 -3.67 -12.77
N LEU A 279 8.76 -3.59 -12.74
CA LEU A 279 7.96 -3.74 -11.52
C LEU A 279 8.09 -5.14 -10.91
N ILE A 280 8.11 -6.18 -11.75
CA ILE A 280 8.33 -7.56 -11.29
C ILE A 280 9.74 -7.70 -10.69
N GLU A 281 10.76 -7.13 -11.33
CA GLU A 281 12.13 -7.17 -10.82
C GLU A 281 12.25 -6.42 -9.48
N GLU A 282 11.69 -5.22 -9.38
CA GLU A 282 11.68 -4.43 -8.15
C GLU A 282 10.96 -5.15 -7.01
N ASN A 283 9.80 -5.74 -7.29
CA ASN A 283 9.06 -6.52 -6.30
C ASN A 283 9.84 -7.77 -5.84
N ASN A 284 10.47 -8.49 -6.77
CA ASN A 284 11.32 -9.65 -6.42
C ASN A 284 12.53 -9.25 -5.56
N ARG A 285 13.15 -8.11 -5.86
CA ARG A 285 14.23 -7.54 -5.03
C ARG A 285 13.70 -7.19 -3.63
N ALA A 286 12.54 -6.56 -3.53
CA ALA A 286 11.92 -6.22 -2.25
C ALA A 286 11.53 -7.45 -1.42
N ILE A 287 10.99 -8.50 -2.05
CA ILE A 287 10.70 -9.79 -1.40
C ILE A 287 11.99 -10.40 -0.86
N THR A 288 13.05 -10.43 -1.67
CA THR A 288 14.36 -10.98 -1.27
C THR A 288 14.96 -10.21 -0.09
N LEU A 289 14.95 -8.87 -0.14
CA LEU A 289 15.43 -8.02 0.96
C LEU A 289 14.59 -8.20 2.22
N THR A 290 13.26 -8.26 2.11
CA THR A 290 12.36 -8.52 3.23
C THR A 290 12.67 -9.87 3.88
N ALA A 291 12.90 -10.92 3.07
CA ALA A 291 13.27 -12.24 3.58
C ALA A 291 14.60 -12.20 4.34
N ILE A 292 15.63 -11.56 3.77
CA ILE A 292 16.95 -11.41 4.43
C ILE A 292 16.82 -10.64 5.75
N LEU A 293 16.14 -9.48 5.75
CA LEU A 293 15.94 -8.65 6.93
C LEU A 293 15.17 -9.40 8.02
N THR A 294 14.16 -10.18 7.64
CA THR A 294 13.39 -11.02 8.57
C THR A 294 14.25 -12.10 9.20
N VAL A 295 15.06 -12.82 8.40
CA VAL A 295 15.99 -13.83 8.90
C VAL A 295 17.01 -13.22 9.85
N VAL A 296 17.58 -12.06 9.51
CA VAL A 296 18.53 -11.34 10.38
C VAL A 296 17.87 -10.91 11.69
N ALA A 297 16.68 -10.30 11.63
CA ALA A 297 15.93 -9.89 12.82
C ALA A 297 15.62 -11.10 13.72
N PHE A 298 15.27 -12.25 13.13
CA PHE A 298 15.01 -13.48 13.85
C PHE A 298 16.26 -14.04 14.54
N VAL A 299 17.39 -14.14 13.82
CA VAL A 299 18.67 -14.60 14.37
C VAL A 299 19.13 -13.69 15.52
N VAL A 300 19.05 -12.37 15.35
CA VAL A 300 19.42 -11.43 16.43
C VAL A 300 18.50 -11.56 17.63
N SER A 301 17.20 -11.79 17.41
CA SER A 301 16.25 -12.04 18.50
C SER A 301 16.61 -13.31 19.30
N ILE A 302 16.98 -14.40 18.62
CA ILE A 302 17.47 -15.63 19.27
C ILE A 302 18.74 -15.35 20.08
N ILE A 303 19.72 -14.66 19.50
CA ILE A 303 20.98 -14.32 20.20
C ILE A 303 20.69 -13.49 21.45
N MET A 304 19.77 -12.53 21.36
CA MET A 304 19.37 -11.69 22.49
C MET A 304 18.62 -12.46 23.58
N ILE A 305 17.77 -13.41 23.21
CA ILE A 305 17.10 -14.30 24.17
C ILE A 305 18.14 -15.16 24.90
N ILE A 306 19.08 -15.77 24.16
CA ILE A 306 20.17 -16.56 24.74
C ILE A 306 21.02 -15.69 25.69
N TYR A 307 21.30 -14.43 25.31
CA TYR A 307 21.99 -13.47 26.15
C TYR A 307 21.23 -13.18 27.46
N LEU A 308 19.92 -12.95 27.42
CA LEU A 308 19.10 -12.76 28.63
C LEU A 308 19.10 -14.00 29.53
N ILE A 309 18.92 -15.19 28.94
CA ILE A 309 18.93 -16.46 29.68
C ILE A 309 20.26 -16.63 30.42
N ARG A 310 21.39 -16.37 29.75
CA ARG A 310 22.72 -16.52 30.35
C ARG A 310 23.07 -15.42 31.35
N SER A 311 22.57 -14.19 31.16
CA SER A 311 22.95 -13.03 31.97
C SER A 311 22.03 -12.75 33.17
N ILE A 312 20.83 -13.31 33.18
CA ILE A 312 19.82 -13.12 34.25
C ILE A 312 19.32 -14.47 34.74
N THR A 313 18.67 -15.27 33.87
CA THR A 313 17.96 -16.49 34.28
C THR A 313 18.89 -17.51 34.92
N LYS A 314 20.05 -17.78 34.33
CA LYS A 314 21.01 -18.75 34.86
C LYS A 314 21.60 -18.31 36.22
N PRO A 315 22.16 -17.09 36.38
CA PRO A 315 22.59 -16.60 37.69
C PRO A 315 21.49 -16.60 38.75
N LEU A 316 20.25 -16.29 38.38
CA LEU A 316 19.11 -16.33 39.31
C LEU A 316 18.80 -17.77 39.77
N LEU A 317 18.88 -18.74 38.85
CA LEU A 317 18.68 -20.16 39.16
C LEU A 317 19.79 -20.69 40.09
N ASP A 318 21.05 -20.35 39.79
CA ASP A 318 22.20 -20.71 40.62
C ASP A 318 22.08 -20.08 42.02
N PHE A 319 21.65 -18.82 42.07
CA PHE A 319 21.43 -18.10 43.32
C PHE A 319 20.30 -18.71 44.16
N LYS A 320 19.18 -19.10 43.53
CA LYS A 320 18.08 -19.84 44.17
C LYS A 320 18.58 -21.14 44.79
N ASN A 321 19.41 -21.91 44.09
CA ASN A 321 19.94 -23.17 44.59
C ASN A 321 20.85 -22.96 45.82
N LYS A 322 21.69 -21.93 45.82
CA LYS A 322 22.52 -21.55 46.99
C LYS A 322 21.66 -21.15 48.19
N ILE A 323 20.59 -20.40 47.97
CA ILE A 323 19.64 -20.03 49.03
C ILE A 323 18.98 -21.28 49.63
N ASN A 324 18.60 -22.26 48.81
CA ASN A 324 18.01 -23.51 49.31
C ASN A 324 18.97 -24.27 50.23
N GLN A 325 20.25 -24.40 49.86
CA GLN A 325 21.27 -25.04 50.72
C GLN A 325 21.44 -24.28 52.04
N PHE A 326 21.49 -22.95 51.98
CA PHE A 326 21.59 -22.11 53.16
C PHE A 326 20.37 -22.23 54.09
N LYS A 327 19.16 -22.34 53.51
CA LYS A 327 17.91 -22.59 54.25
C LYS A 327 17.94 -23.94 54.99
N GLU A 328 18.61 -24.96 54.43
CA GLU A 328 18.76 -26.29 55.06
C GLU A 328 19.76 -26.30 56.22
N GLY A 329 20.36 -25.16 56.56
CA GLY A 329 21.30 -25.02 57.68
C GLY A 329 22.76 -25.15 57.27
N ASP A 330 23.06 -25.32 55.98
CA ASP A 330 24.44 -25.26 55.49
C ASP A 330 24.93 -23.81 55.48
N LEU A 331 25.54 -23.38 56.58
CA LEU A 331 26.16 -22.06 56.65
C LEU A 331 27.43 -21.99 55.82
N THR A 332 27.98 -23.09 55.29
CA THR A 332 29.24 -23.11 54.53
C THR A 332 29.12 -22.57 53.10
N VAL A 333 27.88 -22.40 52.60
CA VAL A 333 27.55 -21.91 51.25
C VAL A 333 28.25 -20.57 50.93
N ASN A 334 28.91 -20.51 49.76
CA ASN A 334 29.56 -19.31 49.25
C ASN A 334 28.64 -18.55 48.28
N PHE A 335 28.18 -17.37 48.70
CA PHE A 335 27.34 -16.49 47.89
C PHE A 335 28.11 -15.58 46.92
N GLU A 336 29.42 -15.74 46.72
CA GLU A 336 30.18 -14.91 45.78
C GLU A 336 29.53 -14.86 44.38
N SER A 337 29.31 -13.64 43.91
CA SER A 337 28.79 -13.32 42.59
C SER A 337 29.73 -12.34 41.90
N LYS A 338 30.10 -12.65 40.66
CA LYS A 338 30.85 -11.71 39.79
C LYS A 338 29.94 -10.64 39.17
N SER A 339 28.63 -10.77 39.37
CA SER A 339 27.66 -9.80 38.84
C SER A 339 27.72 -8.50 39.63
N LYS A 340 27.61 -7.37 38.92
CA LYS A 340 27.55 -6.03 39.53
C LYS A 340 26.11 -5.46 39.56
N ASP A 341 25.14 -6.28 39.19
CA ASP A 341 23.72 -5.93 39.16
C ASP A 341 23.00 -6.31 40.46
N GLU A 342 21.68 -6.24 40.46
CA GLU A 342 20.83 -6.52 41.61
C GLU A 342 21.05 -7.94 42.15
N ILE A 343 21.37 -8.93 41.31
CA ILE A 343 21.73 -10.30 41.76
C ILE A 343 23.05 -10.27 42.53
N GLY A 344 24.02 -9.48 42.10
CA GLY A 344 25.28 -9.27 42.81
C GLY A 344 25.09 -8.62 44.19
N GLN A 345 24.18 -7.65 44.28
CA GLN A 345 23.84 -6.99 45.55
C GLN A 345 23.16 -7.95 46.53
N MET A 346 22.20 -8.74 46.06
CA MET A 346 21.54 -9.78 46.88
C MET A 346 22.54 -10.83 47.36
N ALA A 347 23.47 -11.25 46.49
CA ALA A 347 24.55 -12.17 46.82
C ALA A 347 25.48 -11.66 47.93
N ASN A 348 25.86 -10.39 47.86
CA ASN A 348 26.70 -9.77 48.90
C ASN A 348 25.98 -9.70 50.25
N ALA A 349 24.71 -9.27 50.26
CA ALA A 349 23.91 -9.19 51.48
C ALA A 349 23.74 -10.57 52.17
N LEU A 350 23.50 -11.63 51.40
CA LEU A 350 23.43 -13.00 51.94
C LEU A 350 24.80 -13.53 52.42
N SER A 351 25.89 -13.14 51.76
CA SER A 351 27.25 -13.46 52.23
C SER A 351 27.52 -12.85 53.61
N GLU A 352 27.17 -11.58 53.80
CA GLU A 352 27.28 -10.90 55.10
C GLU A 352 26.41 -11.58 56.16
N MET A 353 25.16 -11.90 55.84
CA MET A 353 24.26 -12.63 56.76
C MET A 353 24.81 -14.01 57.14
N SER A 354 25.38 -14.76 56.18
CA SER A 354 26.03 -16.05 56.45
C SER A 354 27.22 -15.91 57.40
N LYS A 355 28.06 -14.87 57.22
CA LYS A 355 29.19 -14.58 58.13
C LYS A 355 28.71 -14.27 59.55
N GLU A 356 27.69 -13.44 59.70
CA GLU A 356 27.14 -13.09 61.01
C GLU A 356 26.49 -14.29 61.72
N LEU A 357 25.79 -15.16 60.97
CA LEU A 357 25.24 -16.40 61.51
C LEU A 357 26.34 -17.39 61.92
N ARG A 358 27.40 -17.56 61.12
CA ARG A 358 28.55 -18.39 61.51
C ARG A 358 29.22 -17.86 62.77
N ARG A 359 29.40 -16.54 62.88
CA ARG A 359 29.97 -15.89 64.07
C ARG A 359 29.11 -16.17 65.29
N SER A 360 27.80 -16.00 65.16
CA SER A 360 26.83 -16.27 66.23
C SER A 360 26.84 -17.75 66.66
N MET A 361 26.87 -18.69 65.72
CA MET A 361 27.00 -20.13 66.02
C MET A 361 28.34 -20.47 66.69
N GLY A 362 29.43 -19.81 66.28
CA GLY A 362 30.74 -19.94 66.94
C GLY A 362 30.71 -19.44 68.39
N SER A 363 30.05 -18.31 68.66
CA SER A 363 29.85 -17.80 70.02
C SER A 363 28.96 -18.71 70.87
N ILE A 364 27.89 -19.28 70.29
CA ILE A 364 27.04 -20.26 70.97
C ILE A 364 27.85 -21.50 71.33
N ARG A 365 28.64 -22.04 70.39
CA ARG A 365 29.53 -23.20 70.65
C ARG A 365 30.51 -22.91 71.78
N GLN A 366 31.17 -21.75 71.76
CA GLN A 366 32.08 -21.34 72.83
C GLN A 366 31.37 -21.19 74.19
N ALA A 367 30.13 -20.68 74.20
CA ALA A 367 29.33 -20.60 75.42
C ALA A 367 28.95 -22.00 75.92
N SER A 368 28.56 -22.92 75.03
CA SER A 368 28.28 -24.33 75.37
C SER A 368 29.52 -25.03 75.93
N ASP A 369 30.69 -24.87 75.32
CA ASP A 369 31.96 -25.43 75.82
C ASP A 369 32.28 -24.90 77.23
N LYS A 370 32.01 -23.61 77.50
CA LYS A 370 32.17 -23.03 78.84
C LYS A 370 31.18 -23.62 79.84
N VAL A 371 29.92 -23.84 79.44
CA VAL A 371 28.90 -24.47 80.28
C VAL A 371 29.24 -25.92 80.58
N GLU A 372 29.75 -26.68 79.60
CA GLU A 372 30.23 -28.05 79.78
C GLU A 372 31.40 -28.10 80.78
N ASN A 373 32.43 -27.27 80.59
CA ASN A 373 33.56 -27.17 81.52
C ASN A 373 33.14 -26.73 82.93
N ALA A 374 32.19 -25.80 83.03
CA ALA A 374 31.63 -25.37 84.32
C ALA A 374 30.84 -26.51 84.99
N SER A 375 30.09 -27.30 84.21
CA SER A 375 29.35 -28.47 84.70
C SER A 375 30.28 -29.57 85.19
N GLU A 376 31.41 -29.82 84.51
CA GLU A 376 32.45 -30.72 84.99
C GLU A 376 33.07 -30.24 86.30
N SER A 377 33.42 -28.95 86.38
CA SER A 377 34.02 -28.34 87.57
C SER A 377 33.07 -28.38 88.76
N LEU A 378 31.77 -28.14 88.52
CA LEU A 378 30.71 -28.27 89.52
C LEU A 378 30.55 -29.72 89.98
N THR A 379 30.62 -30.68 89.06
CA THR A 379 30.58 -32.12 89.37
C THR A 379 31.75 -32.51 90.27
N ARG A 380 32.99 -32.08 89.94
CA ARG A 380 34.17 -32.30 90.80
C ARG A 380 34.01 -31.65 92.17
N SER A 381 33.58 -30.39 92.22
CA SER A 381 33.37 -29.67 93.50
C SER A 381 32.29 -30.36 94.36
N SER A 382 31.23 -30.86 93.73
CA SER A 382 30.18 -31.62 94.42
C SER A 382 30.71 -32.96 94.98
N GLN A 383 31.59 -33.65 94.24
CA GLN A 383 32.26 -34.88 94.71
C GLN A 383 33.21 -34.59 95.88
N GLU A 384 34.01 -33.53 95.80
CA GLU A 384 34.90 -33.10 96.88
C GLU A 384 34.12 -32.70 98.13
N SER A 385 33.02 -31.94 97.97
CA SER A 385 32.13 -31.59 99.09
C SER A 385 31.50 -32.81 99.75
N ARG A 386 31.13 -33.84 98.97
CA ARG A 386 30.66 -35.12 99.53
C ARG A 386 31.75 -35.81 100.35
N LYS A 387 32.97 -35.88 99.83
CA LYS A 387 34.11 -36.46 100.54
C LYS A 387 34.40 -35.72 101.85
N ASN A 388 34.45 -34.38 101.81
CA ASN A 388 34.65 -33.56 103.01
C ASN A 388 33.52 -33.76 104.03
N SER A 389 32.28 -33.95 103.56
CA SER A 389 31.13 -34.24 104.45
C SER A 389 31.26 -35.62 105.12
N GLU A 390 31.74 -36.64 104.40
CA GLU A 390 32.04 -37.96 104.98
C GLU A 390 33.18 -37.88 106.00
N GLU A 391 34.23 -37.10 105.70
CA GLU A 391 35.36 -36.91 106.59
C GLU A 391 34.97 -36.15 107.87
N LEU A 392 34.12 -35.12 107.73
CA LEU A 392 33.52 -34.41 108.85
C LEU A 392 32.62 -35.32 109.69
N LYS A 393 31.83 -36.20 109.06
CA LYS A 393 31.05 -37.21 109.77
C LYS A 393 31.96 -38.13 110.61
N ASN A 394 33.05 -38.62 110.03
CA ASN A 394 34.00 -39.47 110.76
C ASN A 394 34.68 -38.72 111.93
N GLN A 395 34.95 -37.42 111.77
CA GLN A 395 35.45 -36.60 112.88
C GLN A 395 34.40 -36.41 113.97
N MET A 396 33.13 -36.20 113.59
CA MET A 396 32.03 -36.12 114.55
C MET A 396 31.83 -37.44 115.31
N ASP A 397 31.94 -38.58 114.65
CA ASP A 397 31.90 -39.90 115.31
C ASP A 397 33.03 -40.03 116.34
N LYS A 398 34.26 -39.60 116.01
CA LYS A 398 35.38 -39.57 116.98
C LYS A 398 35.15 -38.61 118.15
N ILE A 399 34.60 -37.43 117.88
CA ILE A 399 34.25 -36.46 118.93
C ILE A 399 33.22 -37.07 119.87
N GLN A 400 32.21 -37.77 119.34
CA GLN A 400 31.24 -38.49 120.14
C GLN A 400 31.93 -39.54 121.04
N THR A 401 32.80 -40.37 120.49
CA THR A 401 33.56 -41.37 121.29
C THR A 401 34.42 -40.72 122.37
N SER A 402 35.17 -39.65 122.06
CA SER A 402 35.95 -38.93 123.07
C SER A 402 35.08 -38.24 124.11
N THR A 403 33.87 -37.81 123.75
CA THR A 403 32.91 -37.24 124.70
C THR A 403 32.38 -38.31 125.65
N GLU A 404 32.08 -39.51 125.16
CA GLU A 404 31.71 -40.68 125.97
C GLU A 404 32.85 -41.10 126.93
N GLU A 405 34.09 -41.14 126.43
CA GLU A 405 35.28 -41.44 127.25
C GLU A 405 35.54 -40.37 128.32
N THR A 406 35.36 -39.09 127.98
CA THR A 406 35.47 -37.98 128.93
C THR A 406 34.40 -38.07 130.02
N ALA A 407 33.16 -38.44 129.66
CA ALA A 407 32.10 -38.65 130.65
C ALA A 407 32.44 -39.80 131.61
N GLY A 408 32.99 -40.90 131.11
CA GLY A 408 33.46 -42.02 131.94
C GLY A 408 34.61 -41.63 132.89
N ASN A 409 35.59 -40.87 132.40
CA ASN A 409 36.69 -40.36 133.24
C ASN A 409 36.19 -39.39 134.33
N VAL A 410 35.14 -38.61 134.05
CA VAL A 410 34.51 -37.73 135.05
C VAL A 410 33.81 -38.54 136.14
N GLU A 411 33.13 -39.64 135.80
CA GLU A 411 32.57 -40.56 136.80
C GLU A 411 33.66 -41.19 137.68
N GLU A 412 34.78 -41.62 137.08
CA GLU A 412 35.92 -42.20 137.80
C GLU A 412 36.57 -41.19 138.75
N VAL A 413 36.79 -39.95 138.30
CA VAL A 413 37.30 -38.85 139.14
C VAL A 413 36.36 -38.57 140.31
N THR A 414 35.04 -38.60 140.07
CA THR A 414 34.04 -38.37 141.12
C THR A 414 34.10 -39.47 142.19
N SER A 415 34.27 -40.73 141.76
CA SER A 415 34.47 -41.86 142.68
C SER A 415 35.77 -41.74 143.49
N GLY A 416 36.86 -41.29 142.85
CA GLY A 416 38.14 -41.06 143.53
C GLY A 416 38.10 -39.94 144.56
N VAL A 417 37.35 -38.86 144.29
CA VAL A 417 37.12 -37.77 145.25
C VAL A 417 36.36 -38.27 146.49
N ASP A 418 35.38 -39.16 146.31
CA ASP A 418 34.60 -39.75 147.41
C ASP A 418 35.45 -40.65 148.32
N GLU A 419 36.42 -41.35 147.73
CA GLU A 419 37.37 -42.21 148.44
C GLU A 419 38.39 -41.38 149.24
N VAL A 420 38.89 -40.28 148.67
CA VAL A 420 39.77 -39.32 149.35
C VAL A 420 39.05 -38.65 150.53
N ALA A 421 37.76 -38.32 150.37
CA ALA A 421 36.96 -37.74 151.46
C ALA A 421 36.83 -38.70 152.65
N LYS A 422 36.61 -40.00 152.40
CA LYS A 422 36.59 -41.03 153.47
C LYS A 422 37.94 -41.17 154.18
N ALA A 423 39.04 -41.15 153.42
CA ALA A 423 40.38 -41.25 154.00
C ALA A 423 40.70 -40.04 154.89
N ALA A 424 40.36 -38.82 154.46
CA ALA A 424 40.56 -37.60 155.23
C ALA A 424 39.77 -37.60 156.57
N GLN A 425 38.56 -38.17 156.57
CA GLN A 425 37.74 -38.30 157.78
C GLN A 425 38.31 -39.32 158.78
N GLY A 426 38.90 -40.41 158.29
CA GLY A 426 39.62 -41.39 159.12
C GLY A 426 40.87 -40.79 159.78
N VAL A 427 41.67 -40.04 159.01
CA VAL A 427 42.85 -39.32 159.54
C VAL A 427 42.45 -38.31 160.62
N SER A 428 41.32 -37.62 160.45
CA SER A 428 40.80 -36.69 161.46
C SER A 428 40.41 -37.39 162.77
N GLN A 429 39.89 -38.62 162.72
CA GLN A 429 39.56 -39.39 163.93
C GLN A 429 40.81 -39.91 164.65
N ASP A 430 41.81 -40.39 163.89
CA ASP A 430 43.07 -40.88 164.45
C ASP A 430 43.87 -39.75 165.13
N ALA A 431 43.88 -38.56 164.54
CA ALA A 431 44.54 -37.38 165.11
C ALA A 431 43.90 -36.92 166.44
N GLN A 432 42.58 -37.09 166.59
CA GLN A 432 41.85 -36.72 167.80
C GLN A 432 42.14 -37.70 168.95
N ARG A 433 42.27 -38.99 168.64
CA ARG A 433 42.64 -40.04 169.60
C ARG A 433 44.07 -39.89 170.13
N LEU A 434 45.00 -39.53 169.25
CA LEU A 434 46.41 -39.22 169.60
C LEU A 434 46.55 -38.00 170.51
N SER A 435 45.58 -37.08 170.49
CA SER A 435 45.59 -35.88 171.34
C SER A 435 45.10 -36.14 172.77
N GLU A 436 44.32 -37.20 173.02
CA GLU A 436 43.79 -37.52 174.36
C GLU A 436 44.74 -38.38 175.20
N GLU A 437 45.55 -39.24 174.58
CA GLU A 437 46.52 -40.11 175.29
C GLU A 437 47.80 -39.39 175.76
N ALA A 438 48.01 -38.13 175.35
CA ALA A 438 49.21 -37.37 175.70
C ALA A 438 49.11 -36.59 177.03
N ASP A 439 47.94 -36.57 177.69
CA ASP A 439 47.65 -35.75 178.88
C ASP A 439 47.37 -36.54 180.20
N GLU A 440 47.59 -37.87 180.25
CA GLU A 440 47.64 -38.69 181.49
C GLU A 440 48.92 -39.54 181.57
#